data_AF-K5X133-F1
#
_entry.id   AF-K5X133-F1
#
_cell.length_a   1.000
_cell.length_b   1.000
_cell.length_c   1.000
_cell.angle_alpha   90.00
_cell.angle_beta   90.00
_cell.angle_gamma   90.00
#
_symmetry.space_group_name_H-M   'P 1'
#
loop_
_entity.id
_entity.type
_entity.pdbx_description
1 polymer ?
#
loop_
_entity_poly.entity_id
_entity_poly.type
_entity_poly.pdbx_seq_one_letter_code
_entity_poly.pdbx_strand_id
1 'polypeptide(L)'
;MTCQMGYSTSAKYMNFNILCKGIQQHLNLLKPPYYVHSLNKNTTGALILSRNQEWARNLSRLFLNQKVGKTYLAVVYGRENLFPASSGVIENCLSEVKGHVQLDPLGTATKTEWELLGSSSKLPLSLMRLKLRTNHKNQLRFHLANCLQAPVVGDELYKVPELNDLVRHTITLPRKLMYLHCHELSFEV
;
A
#
# COMPACT_ATOMS: atom_id res chain seq x y z
N MET A 1 -0.96 -35.54 -7.73
CA MET A 1 -0.56 -34.52 -8.72
C MET A 1 0.15 -33.40 -7.98
N THR A 2 1.47 -33.51 -7.88
CA THR A 2 2.36 -32.49 -7.30
C THR A 2 2.52 -31.36 -8.31
N CYS A 3 1.89 -30.21 -8.04
CA CYS A 3 2.15 -28.99 -8.78
C CYS A 3 3.54 -28.47 -8.37
N GLN A 4 4.56 -28.90 -9.11
CA GLN A 4 5.87 -28.26 -9.09
C GLN A 4 5.76 -26.95 -9.86
N MET A 5 5.56 -25.85 -9.14
CA MET A 5 5.75 -24.52 -9.72
C MET A 5 7.26 -24.23 -9.75
N GLY A 6 7.79 -24.04 -10.96
CA GLY A 6 9.16 -23.61 -11.19
C GLY A 6 9.42 -22.27 -10.51
N TYR A 7 10.38 -22.26 -9.57
CA TYR A 7 10.79 -21.06 -8.87
C TYR A 7 11.71 -20.22 -9.78
N SER A 8 11.15 -19.19 -10.41
CA SER A 8 11.93 -18.07 -10.94
C SER A 8 12.47 -17.26 -9.75
N THR A 9 13.78 -17.41 -9.49
CA THR A 9 14.50 -16.79 -8.37
C THR A 9 14.74 -15.30 -8.59
N SER A 10 13.69 -14.50 -8.41
CA SER A 10 13.82 -13.06 -8.22
C SER A 10 14.31 -12.75 -6.80
N ALA A 11 15.20 -11.77 -6.63
CA ALA A 11 15.63 -11.22 -5.33
C ALA A 11 14.45 -10.84 -4.39
N LYS A 12 13.25 -10.63 -4.96
CA LYS A 12 11.98 -10.42 -4.27
C LYS A 12 11.58 -11.58 -3.34
N TYR A 13 11.84 -12.83 -3.75
CA TYR A 13 11.55 -14.03 -2.95
C TYR A 13 12.62 -14.28 -1.86
N MET A 14 13.84 -13.79 -2.07
CA MET A 14 14.95 -13.99 -1.13
C MET A 14 14.68 -13.31 0.21
N ASN A 15 14.27 -12.03 0.21
CA ASN A 15 14.07 -11.28 1.47
C ASN A 15 12.86 -11.76 2.29
N PHE A 16 11.78 -12.19 1.65
CA PHE A 16 10.58 -12.61 2.37
C PHE A 16 10.66 -14.05 2.87
N ASN A 17 11.31 -14.94 2.12
CA ASN A 17 11.63 -16.28 2.62
C ASN A 17 12.56 -16.20 3.84
N ILE A 18 13.48 -15.24 3.85
CA ILE A 18 14.31 -14.94 5.04
C ILE A 18 13.42 -14.52 6.21
N LEU A 19 12.46 -13.61 6.01
CA LEU A 19 11.51 -13.22 7.06
C LEU A 19 10.73 -14.43 7.61
N CYS A 20 10.12 -15.24 6.75
CA CYS A 20 9.34 -16.40 7.17
C CYS A 20 10.21 -17.45 7.90
N LYS A 21 11.44 -17.67 7.44
CA LYS A 21 12.41 -18.54 8.14
C LYS A 21 12.80 -17.97 9.50
N GLY A 22 13.05 -16.66 9.59
CA GLY A 22 13.36 -15.99 10.86
C GLY A 22 12.21 -16.09 11.86
N ILE A 23 10.97 -15.88 11.42
CA ILE A 23 9.77 -16.06 12.24
C ILE A 23 9.61 -17.53 12.67
N GLN A 24 9.85 -18.48 11.75
CA GLN A 24 9.80 -19.90 12.05
C GLN A 24 10.77 -20.25 13.20
N GLN A 25 12.02 -19.79 13.11
CA GLN A 25 13.05 -20.04 14.11
C GLN A 25 12.70 -19.35 15.43
N HIS A 26 12.34 -18.07 15.39
CA HIS A 26 12.04 -17.28 16.59
C HIS A 26 10.83 -17.81 17.38
N LEU A 27 9.81 -18.30 16.68
CA LEU A 27 8.59 -18.85 17.29
C LEU A 27 8.59 -20.38 17.41
N ASN A 28 9.72 -21.05 17.12
CA ASN A 28 9.87 -22.51 17.16
C ASN A 28 8.78 -23.28 16.39
N LEU A 29 8.48 -22.85 15.16
CA LEU A 29 7.46 -23.47 14.33
C LEU A 29 8.02 -24.66 13.54
N LEU A 30 7.26 -25.75 13.46
CA LEU A 30 7.63 -26.94 12.65
C LEU A 30 7.78 -26.63 11.15
N LYS A 31 7.01 -25.65 10.65
CA LYS A 31 7.02 -25.21 9.26
C LYS A 31 7.01 -23.68 9.22
N PRO A 32 7.52 -23.05 8.14
CA PRO A 32 7.35 -21.63 7.92
C PRO A 32 5.87 -21.22 7.95
N PRO A 33 5.53 -20.03 8.46
CA PRO A 33 4.16 -19.56 8.42
C PRO A 33 3.69 -19.36 6.98
N TYR A 34 2.38 -19.52 6.77
CA TYR A 34 1.69 -19.36 5.51
C TYR A 34 1.36 -17.90 5.23
N TYR A 35 1.56 -17.52 3.98
CA TYR A 35 1.20 -16.21 3.46
C TYR A 35 -0.31 -16.06 3.28
N VAL A 36 -0.82 -14.87 3.58
CA VAL A 36 -2.25 -14.54 3.49
C VAL A 36 -2.52 -13.40 2.51
N HIS A 37 -1.70 -12.33 2.52
CA HIS A 37 -1.89 -11.15 1.66
C HIS A 37 -0.58 -10.40 1.43
N SER A 38 -0.52 -9.57 0.38
CA SER A 38 0.65 -8.79 0.02
C SER A 38 0.57 -7.36 0.51
N LEU A 39 1.73 -6.87 0.92
CA LEU A 39 2.02 -5.45 0.99
C LEU A 39 2.88 -5.05 -0.21
N ASN A 40 2.73 -3.83 -0.72
CA ASN A 40 3.61 -3.34 -1.78
C ASN A 40 5.05 -3.25 -1.26
N LYS A 41 6.04 -3.45 -2.15
CA LYS A 41 7.47 -3.60 -1.80
C LYS A 41 8.00 -2.49 -0.88
N ASN A 42 7.58 -1.24 -1.11
CA ASN A 42 8.06 -0.08 -0.37
C ASN A 42 7.03 0.45 0.64
N THR A 43 5.91 -0.26 0.83
CA THR A 43 4.88 0.07 1.82
C THR A 43 5.20 -0.67 3.11
N THR A 44 5.04 0.01 4.25
CA THR A 44 5.25 -0.56 5.58
C THR A 44 3.90 -0.86 6.26
N GLY A 45 3.91 -1.56 7.40
CA GLY A 45 2.74 -1.71 8.25
C GLY A 45 2.20 -3.13 8.39
N ALA A 46 0.92 -3.25 8.69
CA ALA A 46 0.28 -4.49 9.12
C ALA A 46 0.35 -5.59 8.05
N LEU A 47 0.89 -6.74 8.45
CA LEU A 47 1.02 -7.96 7.65
C LEU A 47 0.48 -9.14 8.47
N ILE A 48 -0.32 -10.00 7.84
CA ILE A 48 -0.89 -11.17 8.48
C ILE A 48 -0.25 -12.42 7.89
N LEU A 49 0.23 -13.28 8.79
CA LEU A 49 0.77 -14.60 8.48
C LEU A 49 0.03 -15.62 9.32
N SER A 50 -0.26 -16.79 8.74
CA SER A 50 -0.96 -17.87 9.44
C SER A 50 -0.03 -19.00 9.80
N ARG A 51 -0.17 -19.56 11.01
CA ARG A 51 0.57 -20.78 11.42
C ARG A 51 -0.09 -22.07 10.91
N ASN A 52 -1.35 -22.01 10.51
CA ASN A 52 -2.14 -23.14 10.05
C ASN A 52 -2.60 -22.93 8.60
N GLN A 53 -2.44 -23.96 7.77
CA GLN A 53 -2.80 -23.91 6.36
C GLN A 53 -4.29 -23.66 6.12
N GLU A 54 -5.17 -24.23 6.95
CA GLU A 54 -6.62 -24.04 6.86
C GLU A 54 -6.99 -22.57 7.10
N TRP A 55 -6.51 -22.00 8.21
CA TRP A 55 -6.70 -20.58 8.50
C TRP A 55 -6.07 -19.68 7.44
N ALA A 56 -4.94 -20.07 6.84
CA ALA A 56 -4.35 -19.32 5.74
C ALA A 56 -5.29 -19.24 4.53
N ARG A 57 -5.96 -20.35 4.18
CA ARG A 57 -6.94 -20.38 3.09
C ARG A 57 -8.15 -19.53 3.41
N ASN A 58 -8.68 -19.63 4.64
CA ASN A 58 -9.84 -18.86 5.08
C ASN A 58 -9.56 -17.36 5.06
N LEU A 59 -8.44 -16.92 5.63
CA LEU A 59 -8.03 -15.52 5.60
C LEU A 59 -7.78 -15.03 4.18
N SER A 60 -7.08 -15.82 3.34
CA SER A 60 -6.86 -15.47 1.93
C SER A 60 -8.19 -15.24 1.20
N ARG A 61 -9.21 -16.05 1.48
CA ARG A 61 -10.56 -15.87 0.93
C ARG A 61 -11.21 -14.57 1.38
N LEU A 62 -11.04 -14.15 2.64
CA LEU A 62 -11.54 -12.86 3.11
C LEU A 62 -10.88 -11.69 2.37
N PHE A 63 -9.57 -11.74 2.14
CA PHE A 63 -8.87 -10.73 1.35
C PHE A 63 -9.32 -10.70 -0.11
N LEU A 64 -9.49 -11.86 -0.74
CA LEU A 64 -9.98 -11.98 -2.12
C LEU A 64 -11.40 -11.42 -2.26
N ASN A 65 -12.26 -11.69 -1.28
CA ASN A 65 -13.64 -11.21 -1.25
C ASN A 65 -13.80 -9.78 -0.71
N GLN A 66 -12.70 -9.05 -0.49
CA GLN A 66 -12.69 -7.66 0.02
C GLN A 66 -13.43 -7.51 1.36
N LYS A 67 -13.38 -8.54 2.21
CA LYS A 67 -13.99 -8.57 3.56
C LYS A 67 -13.03 -8.14 4.68
N VAL A 68 -11.85 -7.65 4.31
CA VAL A 68 -10.86 -7.10 5.24
C VAL A 68 -10.69 -5.62 4.90
N GLY A 69 -11.14 -4.76 5.82
CA GLY A 69 -10.91 -3.33 5.74
C GLY A 69 -9.43 -3.01 5.91
N LYS A 70 -8.93 -2.01 5.18
CA LYS A 70 -7.54 -1.56 5.27
C LYS A 70 -7.50 -0.05 5.43
N THR A 71 -6.87 0.42 6.49
CA THR A 71 -6.61 1.85 6.72
C THR A 71 -5.12 2.11 6.57
N TYR A 72 -4.78 3.11 5.78
CA TYR A 72 -3.42 3.54 5.54
C TYR A 72 -3.20 4.95 6.06
N LEU A 73 -1.97 5.22 6.48
CA LEU A 73 -1.44 6.56 6.68
C LEU A 73 -0.45 6.87 5.56
N ALA A 74 -0.55 8.06 4.97
CA ALA A 74 0.34 8.50 3.92
C ALA A 74 0.85 9.92 4.20
N VAL A 75 2.16 10.13 4.02
CA VAL A 75 2.70 11.49 3.87
C VAL A 75 2.72 11.80 2.38
N VAL A 76 2.02 12.87 2.00
CA VAL A 76 1.85 13.30 0.62
C VAL A 76 2.44 14.68 0.40
N TYR A 77 2.80 14.96 -0.85
CA TYR A 77 3.08 16.31 -1.29
C TYR A 77 1.79 17.13 -1.39
N GLY A 78 1.81 18.37 -0.92
CA GLY A 78 0.65 19.26 -0.91
C GLY A 78 0.44 19.94 0.44
N ARG A 79 0.01 21.20 0.41
CA ARG A 79 -0.46 21.96 1.59
C ARG A 79 -1.98 21.79 1.72
N GLU A 80 -2.53 22.20 2.86
CA GLU A 80 -3.98 22.12 3.13
C GLU A 80 -4.85 22.73 2.03
N ASN A 81 -4.43 23.87 1.46
CA ASN A 81 -5.15 24.57 0.40
C ASN A 81 -5.19 23.85 -0.96
N LEU A 82 -4.40 22.78 -1.14
CA LEU A 82 -4.47 21.93 -2.33
C LEU A 82 -5.74 21.07 -2.31
N PHE A 83 -6.23 20.72 -1.12
CA PHE A 83 -7.34 19.80 -0.97
C PHE A 83 -8.67 20.56 -0.97
N PRO A 84 -9.71 20.04 -1.64
CA PRO A 84 -11.00 20.73 -1.71
C PRO A 84 -11.77 20.72 -0.38
N ALA A 85 -11.40 19.83 0.54
CA ALA A 85 -12.02 19.64 1.85
C ALA A 85 -11.04 18.94 2.81
N SER A 86 -11.42 18.79 4.08
CA SER A 86 -10.66 18.00 5.06
C SER A 86 -10.86 16.49 4.89
N SER A 87 -11.86 16.05 4.12
CA SER A 87 -12.09 14.64 3.80
C SER A 87 -12.88 14.49 2.51
N GLY A 88 -12.85 13.30 1.91
CA GLY A 88 -13.63 13.02 0.71
C GLY A 88 -13.54 11.57 0.28
N VAL A 89 -14.16 11.30 -0.87
CA VAL A 89 -14.18 9.97 -1.50
C VAL A 89 -13.73 10.11 -2.94
N ILE A 90 -12.88 9.20 -3.38
CA ILE A 90 -12.45 9.07 -4.77
C ILE A 90 -13.07 7.77 -5.31
N GLU A 91 -13.95 7.92 -6.28
CA GLU A 91 -14.59 6.82 -7.01
C GLU A 91 -14.30 6.96 -8.49
N ASN A 92 -13.62 5.96 -9.06
CA ASN A 92 -13.34 5.88 -10.49
C ASN A 92 -13.02 4.44 -10.90
N CYS A 93 -13.06 4.18 -12.19
CA CYS A 93 -12.65 2.89 -12.75
C CYS A 93 -11.19 2.95 -13.22
N LEU A 94 -10.41 1.94 -12.87
CA LEU A 94 -8.98 1.84 -13.18
C LEU A 94 -8.68 0.59 -14.00
N SER A 95 -7.74 0.71 -14.93
CA SER A 95 -7.14 -0.44 -15.62
C SER A 95 -5.62 -0.38 -15.58
N GLU A 96 -4.96 -1.49 -15.92
CA GLU A 96 -3.50 -1.60 -15.99
C GLU A 96 -3.06 -1.86 -17.44
N VAL A 97 -2.26 -0.93 -17.99
CA VAL A 97 -1.68 -1.06 -19.32
C VAL A 97 -0.16 -0.99 -19.19
N LYS A 98 0.54 -2.04 -19.66
CA LYS A 98 2.01 -2.15 -19.62
C LYS A 98 2.61 -1.93 -18.22
N GLY A 99 1.91 -2.32 -17.15
CA GLY A 99 2.39 -2.14 -15.77
C GLY A 99 1.99 -0.82 -15.10
N HIS A 100 1.35 0.09 -15.84
CA HIS A 100 0.93 1.41 -15.36
C HIS A 100 -0.58 1.45 -15.19
N VAL A 101 -1.02 2.05 -14.08
CA VAL A 101 -2.44 2.27 -13.78
C VAL A 101 -2.91 3.55 -14.44
N GLN A 102 -4.09 3.52 -15.06
CA GLN A 102 -4.74 4.66 -15.69
C GLN A 102 -6.25 4.66 -15.40
N LEU A 103 -6.89 5.82 -15.62
CA LEU A 103 -8.35 5.92 -15.64
C LEU A 103 -8.90 5.20 -16.87
N ASP A 104 -9.92 4.38 -16.65
CA ASP A 104 -10.57 3.62 -17.71
C ASP A 104 -12.02 3.36 -17.30
N PRO A 105 -13.01 3.96 -17.98
CA PRO A 105 -14.43 3.75 -17.67
C PRO A 105 -14.88 2.28 -17.72
N LEU A 106 -14.19 1.44 -18.51
CA LEU A 106 -14.44 0.00 -18.62
C LEU A 106 -13.57 -0.83 -17.67
N GLY A 107 -12.74 -0.16 -16.86
CA GLY A 107 -11.85 -0.78 -15.90
C GLY A 107 -12.56 -1.29 -14.64
N THR A 108 -11.74 -1.69 -13.67
CA THR A 108 -12.23 -2.13 -12.35
C THR A 108 -12.68 -0.91 -11.55
N ALA A 109 -13.93 -0.93 -11.06
CA ALA A 109 -14.42 0.09 -10.15
C ALA A 109 -13.58 0.14 -8.86
N THR A 110 -13.13 1.32 -8.49
CA THR A 110 -12.31 1.56 -7.31
C THR A 110 -12.86 2.65 -6.42
N LYS A 111 -12.69 2.48 -5.11
CA LYS A 111 -13.13 3.42 -4.09
C LYS A 111 -12.10 3.57 -2.98
N THR A 112 -11.75 4.83 -2.69
CA THR A 112 -10.88 5.21 -1.57
C THR A 112 -11.52 6.37 -0.83
N GLU A 113 -11.70 6.23 0.48
CA GLU A 113 -12.03 7.36 1.35
C GLU A 113 -10.74 7.97 1.89
N TRP A 114 -10.68 9.28 1.99
CA TRP A 114 -9.51 10.00 2.49
C TRP A 114 -9.90 11.07 3.49
N GLU A 115 -8.99 11.35 4.40
CA GLU A 115 -9.11 12.37 5.44
C GLU A 115 -7.74 13.00 5.64
N LEU A 116 -7.69 14.33 5.58
CA LEU A 116 -6.53 15.13 5.90
C LEU A 116 -6.41 15.21 7.43
N LEU A 117 -5.34 14.63 7.98
CA LEU A 117 -5.08 14.63 9.41
C LEU A 117 -4.26 15.84 9.87
N GLY A 118 -3.51 16.44 8.96
CA GLY A 118 -2.74 17.65 9.24
C GLY A 118 -1.78 18.00 8.11
N SER A 119 -1.38 19.26 8.07
CA SER A 119 -0.45 19.80 7.08
C SER A 119 0.70 20.53 7.76
N SER A 120 1.87 20.49 7.13
CA SER A 120 3.04 21.23 7.59
C SER A 120 2.88 22.72 7.27
N SER A 121 3.19 23.59 8.24
CA SER A 121 3.26 25.04 8.00
C SER A 121 4.50 25.43 7.20
N LYS A 122 5.58 24.65 7.30
CA LYS A 122 6.89 24.95 6.70
C LYS A 122 7.05 24.36 5.30
N LEU A 123 6.62 23.11 5.11
CA LEU A 123 6.82 22.36 3.88
C LEU A 123 5.49 22.03 3.19
N PRO A 124 5.48 21.80 1.86
CA PRO A 124 4.30 21.34 1.15
C PRO A 124 4.07 19.85 1.41
N LEU A 125 3.82 19.49 2.66
CA LEU A 125 3.62 18.11 3.10
C LEU A 125 2.36 18.02 3.95
N SER A 126 1.61 16.95 3.74
CA SER A 126 0.40 16.64 4.49
C SER A 126 0.34 15.17 4.90
N LEU A 127 -0.26 14.90 6.05
CA LEU A 127 -0.55 13.56 6.55
C LEU A 127 -2.01 13.23 6.25
N MET A 128 -2.24 12.10 5.59
CA MET A 128 -3.57 11.63 5.23
C MET A 128 -3.85 10.25 5.81
N ARG A 129 -5.10 10.05 6.23
CA ARG A 129 -5.69 8.72 6.46
C ARG A 129 -6.45 8.30 5.22
N LEU A 130 -6.29 7.04 4.82
CA LEU A 130 -6.90 6.49 3.62
C LEU A 130 -7.58 5.16 3.97
N LYS A 131 -8.89 5.05 3.76
CA LYS A 131 -9.60 3.78 3.89
C LYS A 131 -9.78 3.19 2.49
N LEU A 132 -9.11 2.06 2.27
CA LEU A 132 -9.12 1.37 0.99
C LEU A 132 -10.32 0.41 0.95
N ARG A 133 -11.35 0.75 0.17
CA ARG A 133 -12.59 -0.03 0.06
C ARG A 133 -12.52 -1.11 -1.01
N THR A 134 -11.70 -0.89 -2.04
CA THR A 134 -11.44 -1.84 -3.13
C THR A 134 -9.96 -2.16 -3.20
N ASN A 135 -9.58 -3.33 -3.73
CA ASN A 135 -8.18 -3.76 -3.73
C ASN A 135 -7.58 -3.81 -5.14
N HIS A 136 -7.43 -2.66 -5.80
CA HIS A 136 -6.73 -2.56 -7.09
C HIS A 136 -5.24 -2.25 -6.90
N LYS A 137 -4.40 -2.80 -7.79
CA LYS A 137 -2.95 -2.57 -7.75
C LYS A 137 -2.65 -1.08 -7.84
N ASN A 138 -1.72 -0.60 -6.98
CA ASN A 138 -1.30 0.81 -6.90
C ASN A 138 -2.44 1.84 -6.75
N GLN A 139 -3.66 1.43 -6.36
CA GLN A 139 -4.83 2.31 -6.29
C GLN A 139 -4.59 3.57 -5.47
N LEU A 140 -4.15 3.44 -4.21
CA LEU A 140 -3.89 4.59 -3.33
C LEU A 140 -2.88 5.56 -3.94
N ARG A 141 -1.81 5.02 -4.53
CA ARG A 141 -0.74 5.81 -5.15
C ARG A 141 -1.27 6.59 -6.35
N PHE A 142 -2.07 5.93 -7.20
CA PHE A 142 -2.70 6.53 -8.36
C PHE A 142 -3.73 7.60 -7.95
N HIS A 143 -4.64 7.29 -7.04
CA HIS A 143 -5.67 8.21 -6.54
C HIS A 143 -5.06 9.47 -5.94
N LEU A 144 -4.05 9.32 -5.07
CA LEU A 144 -3.35 10.45 -4.48
C LEU A 144 -2.65 11.31 -5.54
N ALA A 145 -1.89 10.70 -6.45
CA ALA A 145 -1.10 11.44 -7.43
C ALA A 145 -1.94 12.09 -8.55
N ASN A 146 -2.92 11.37 -9.09
CA ASN A 146 -3.64 11.79 -10.30
C ASN A 146 -5.02 12.39 -10.01
N CYS A 147 -5.66 12.05 -8.88
CA CYS A 147 -6.98 12.59 -8.54
C CYS A 147 -6.87 13.76 -7.56
N LEU A 148 -6.00 13.67 -6.54
CA LEU A 148 -5.77 14.75 -5.58
C LEU A 148 -4.56 15.63 -5.89
N GLN A 149 -3.79 15.30 -6.93
CA GLN A 149 -2.53 16.01 -7.27
C GLN A 149 -1.53 16.04 -6.09
N ALA A 150 -1.62 15.04 -5.21
CA ALA A 150 -0.89 14.94 -3.96
C ALA A 150 -0.14 13.60 -3.84
N PRO A 151 0.90 13.35 -4.66
CA PRO A 151 1.59 12.07 -4.67
C PRO A 151 2.28 11.76 -3.35
N VAL A 152 2.41 10.47 -3.05
CA VAL A 152 3.07 9.98 -1.83
C VAL A 152 4.55 10.33 -1.84
N VAL A 153 5.07 10.82 -0.71
CA VAL A 153 6.49 11.10 -0.55
C VAL A 153 7.31 9.80 -0.70
N GLY A 154 8.38 9.86 -1.50
CA GLY A 154 9.23 8.69 -1.78
C GLY A 154 8.64 7.69 -2.78
N ASP A 155 7.53 8.02 -3.44
CA ASP A 155 7.00 7.22 -4.54
C ASP A 155 7.90 7.32 -5.78
N GLU A 156 8.34 6.16 -6.28
CA GLU A 156 9.22 6.08 -7.47
C GLU A 156 8.45 6.02 -8.80
N LEU A 157 7.14 5.73 -8.78
CA LEU A 157 6.30 5.68 -9.99
C LEU A 157 5.66 7.03 -10.28
N TYR A 158 5.09 7.69 -9.27
CA TYR A 158 4.40 8.98 -9.41
C TYR A 158 5.25 10.13 -8.88
N LYS A 159 6.42 10.34 -9.51
CA LYS A 159 7.43 11.31 -9.06
C LYS A 159 7.03 12.76 -9.36
N VAL A 160 7.34 13.65 -8.42
CA VAL A 160 7.33 15.11 -8.63
C VAL A 160 8.71 15.66 -8.28
N PRO A 161 9.61 15.85 -9.27
CA PRO A 161 11.01 16.23 -9.02
C PRO A 161 11.18 17.51 -8.20
N GLU A 162 10.48 18.58 -8.56
CA GLU A 162 10.61 19.90 -7.92
C GLU A 162 10.30 19.86 -6.42
N LEU A 163 9.21 19.19 -6.04
CA LEU A 163 8.81 19.04 -4.63
C LEU A 163 9.73 18.10 -3.86
N ASN A 164 10.25 17.05 -4.51
CA ASN A 164 11.24 16.16 -3.91
C ASN A 164 12.51 16.94 -3.52
N ASP A 165 12.98 17.83 -4.39
CA ASP A 165 14.20 18.58 -4.16
C ASP A 165 14.01 19.59 -3.02
N LEU A 166 12.92 20.38 -3.04
CA LEU A 166 12.62 21.33 -1.95
C LEU A 166 12.60 20.66 -0.56
N VAL A 167 11.90 19.51 -0.45
CA VAL A 167 11.78 18.80 0.82
C VAL A 167 13.13 18.21 1.25
N ARG A 168 13.90 17.62 0.33
CA ARG A 168 15.21 17.04 0.63
C ARG A 168 16.28 18.06 1.05
N HIS A 169 16.17 19.30 0.58
CA HIS A 169 17.06 20.38 1.05
C HIS A 169 16.71 20.86 2.47
N THR A 170 15.46 20.67 2.91
CA THR A 170 15.00 21.16 4.22
C THR A 170 15.08 20.08 5.30
N ILE A 171 14.76 18.83 4.96
CA ILE A 171 14.76 17.70 5.88
C ILE A 171 15.44 16.48 5.26
N THR A 172 16.14 15.71 6.10
CA THR A 172 16.70 14.43 5.67
C THR A 172 15.62 13.36 5.70
N LEU A 173 15.24 12.86 4.53
CA LEU A 173 14.37 11.69 4.40
C LEU A 173 15.23 10.43 4.21
N PRO A 174 15.04 9.36 5.00
CA PRO A 174 15.67 8.07 4.73
C PRO A 174 15.45 7.62 3.28
N ARG A 175 16.53 7.21 2.63
CA ARG A 175 16.52 6.80 1.21
C ARG A 175 15.71 5.51 1.03
N LYS A 176 14.99 5.41 -0.10
CA LYS A 176 14.24 4.23 -0.57
C LYS A 176 12.96 3.84 0.19
N LEU A 177 12.46 4.68 1.09
CA LEU A 177 11.16 4.45 1.72
C LEU A 177 10.07 5.27 1.04
N MET A 178 8.95 4.61 0.74
CA MET A 178 7.72 5.29 0.37
C MET A 178 6.91 5.50 1.65
N TYR A 179 6.48 6.73 1.90
CA TYR A 179 5.77 7.11 3.12
C TYR A 179 4.28 6.75 3.03
N LEU A 180 4.04 5.45 2.81
CA LEU A 180 2.73 4.81 2.83
C LEU A 180 2.80 3.64 3.80
N HIS A 181 1.94 3.68 4.81
CA HIS A 181 1.92 2.75 5.93
C HIS A 181 0.54 2.14 6.09
N CYS A 182 0.43 0.82 6.01
CA CYS A 182 -0.78 0.08 6.36
C CYS A 182 -0.94 0.10 7.89
N HIS A 183 -1.71 1.07 8.38
CA HIS A 183 -1.89 1.34 9.80
C HIS A 183 -2.76 0.28 10.48
N GLU A 184 -3.82 -0.16 9.80
CA GLU A 184 -4.83 -1.03 10.40
C GLU A 184 -5.40 -2.00 9.36
N LEU A 185 -5.65 -3.23 9.82
CA LEU A 185 -6.48 -4.22 9.13
C LEU A 185 -7.67 -4.53 10.04
N SER A 186 -8.88 -4.36 9.52
CA SER A 186 -10.12 -4.62 10.25
C SER A 186 -10.89 -5.78 9.61
N PHE A 187 -11.49 -6.61 10.46
CA PHE A 187 -12.32 -7.74 10.05
C PHE A 187 -13.76 -7.41 10.41
N GLU A 188 -14.63 -7.34 9.41
CA GLU A 188 -16.07 -7.29 9.65
C GLU A 188 -16.50 -8.72 10.00
N VAL A 189 -16.82 -8.96 11.28
CA VAL A 189 -17.36 -10.22 11.81
C VAL A 189 -18.88 -10.22 11.67
#